data_AF-A0A7S3NNK3-F1
#
_entry.id   AF-A0A7S3NNK3-F1
#
_cell.length_a   1.000
_cell.length_b   1.000
_cell.length_c   1.000
_cell.angle_alpha   90.00
_cell.angle_beta   90.00
_cell.angle_gamma   90.00
#
_symmetry.space_group_name_H-M   'P 1'
#
loop_
_entity.id
_entity.type
_entity.pdbx_description
1 polymer ?
#
loop_
_entity_poly.entity_id
_entity_poly.type
_entity_poly.pdbx_seq_one_letter_code
_entity_poly.pdbx_strand_id
1 'polypeptide(L)'
;KDLIAQLLTKDPKERVKVSAALNHVWFKKWEDDEVDTNEFQTKYLKRLKNYRAPNRLQYEVLSFLMKNLDTSERVKIKEVFRSITAKSSGDLTFQDLEEAFGEVGIDGATEHIEELKKCLDFDKDGKIKYTDFLLATINKNEALTDANIQFAFHHFDT
;
A
#
# COMPACT_ATOMS: atom_id res chain seq x y z
N LYS A 1 13.90 26.62 -5.44
CA LYS A 1 14.42 26.24 -6.78
C LYS A 1 15.76 25.49 -6.71
N ASP A 2 16.41 25.44 -5.55
CA ASP A 2 17.68 24.74 -5.31
C ASP A 2 17.64 23.23 -5.64
N LEU A 3 16.70 22.48 -5.06
CA LEU A 3 16.51 21.05 -5.37
C LEU A 3 16.36 20.76 -6.87
N ILE A 4 15.62 21.60 -7.60
CA ILE A 4 15.42 21.44 -9.05
C ILE A 4 16.74 21.60 -9.80
N ALA A 5 17.59 22.56 -9.41
CA ALA A 5 18.90 22.74 -10.02
C ALA A 5 19.82 21.54 -9.77
N GLN A 6 19.77 20.95 -8.57
CA GLN A 6 20.54 19.76 -8.21
C GLN A 6 20.07 18.49 -8.94
N LEU A 7 18.76 18.35 -9.17
CA LEU A 7 18.17 17.24 -9.93
C LEU A 7 18.44 17.35 -11.43
N LEU A 8 18.52 18.57 -11.96
CA LEU A 8 18.74 18.85 -13.39
C LEU A 8 20.21 19.10 -13.73
N THR A 9 21.16 18.73 -12.87
CA THR A 9 22.58 18.76 -13.19
C THR A 9 22.86 17.93 -14.44
N LYS A 10 23.49 18.58 -15.43
CA LYS A 10 23.74 18.01 -16.76
C LYS A 10 24.65 16.79 -16.70
N ASP A 11 25.70 16.85 -15.88
CA ASP A 11 26.59 15.71 -15.63
C ASP A 11 25.90 14.70 -14.69
N PRO A 12 25.69 13.44 -15.10
CA PRO A 12 25.12 12.41 -14.24
C PRO A 12 25.93 12.09 -12.99
N LYS A 13 27.26 12.31 -12.99
CA LYS A 13 28.13 12.03 -11.84
C LYS A 13 28.00 13.08 -10.74
N GLU A 14 27.80 14.34 -11.14
CA GLU A 14 27.60 15.48 -10.24
C GLU A 14 26.13 15.68 -9.86
N ARG A 15 25.21 14.94 -10.49
CA ARG A 15 23.79 14.98 -10.17
C ARG A 15 23.54 14.39 -8.79
N VAL A 16 22.70 15.08 -8.02
CA VAL A 16 22.34 14.63 -6.67
C VAL A 16 21.78 13.21 -6.70
N LYS A 17 22.22 12.37 -5.77
CA LYS A 17 21.67 11.02 -5.57
C LYS A 17 20.27 11.11 -4.98
N VAL A 18 19.42 10.12 -5.29
CA VAL A 18 18.04 10.05 -4.79
C VAL A 18 17.98 10.17 -3.26
N SER A 19 18.84 9.45 -2.53
CA SER A 19 18.90 9.51 -1.07
C SER A 19 19.26 10.90 -0.52
N ALA A 20 20.14 11.64 -1.20
CA ALA A 20 20.49 13.00 -0.82
C ALA A 20 19.38 14.01 -1.18
N ALA A 21 18.71 13.81 -2.32
CA ALA A 21 17.57 14.63 -2.74
C ALA A 21 16.38 14.49 -1.80
N LEU A 22 16.08 13.28 -1.32
CA LEU A 22 15.01 13.01 -0.36
C LEU A 22 15.22 13.74 0.98
N ASN A 23 16.47 13.91 1.40
CA ASN A 23 16.82 14.63 2.62
C ASN A 23 16.86 16.16 2.49
N HIS A 24 16.55 16.70 1.30
CA HIS A 24 16.61 18.13 1.03
C HIS A 24 15.55 18.90 1.82
N VAL A 25 15.87 20.12 2.27
CA VAL A 25 14.98 21.03 3.04
C VAL A 25 13.62 21.30 2.39
N TRP A 26 13.49 21.01 1.09
CA TRP A 26 12.23 21.18 0.37
C TRP A 26 11.23 20.10 0.76
N PHE A 27 11.66 18.86 0.94
CA PHE A 27 10.78 17.77 1.41
C PHE A 27 10.45 17.91 2.90
N LYS A 28 11.44 18.24 3.73
CA LYS A 28 11.26 18.47 5.17
C LYS A 28 10.22 19.55 5.51
N LYS A 29 10.08 20.55 4.63
CA LYS A 29 9.07 21.62 4.78
C LYS A 29 7.62 21.11 4.69
N TRP A 30 7.40 19.94 4.13
CA TRP A 30 6.08 19.32 3.98
C TRP A 30 5.95 18.03 4.81
N GLU A 31 6.87 17.79 5.74
CA GLU A 31 6.87 16.62 6.63
C GLU A 31 5.94 16.84 7.85
N ASP A 32 5.39 18.04 8.02
CA ASP A 32 4.65 18.50 9.21
C ASP A 32 3.18 18.04 9.31
N ASP A 33 2.66 17.25 8.36
CA ASP A 33 1.34 16.63 8.53
C ASP A 33 1.50 15.20 9.03
N GLU A 34 1.87 15.03 10.31
CA GLU A 34 1.56 13.82 11.06
C GLU A 34 0.03 13.73 11.16
N VAL A 35 -0.57 13.17 10.10
CA VAL A 35 -1.99 12.81 10.12
C VAL A 35 -2.16 11.81 11.26
N ASP A 36 -3.02 12.14 12.23
CA ASP A 36 -3.47 11.25 13.29
C ASP A 36 -4.19 10.06 12.64
N THR A 37 -3.38 9.09 12.24
CA THR A 37 -3.75 8.01 11.33
C THR A 37 -4.25 6.80 12.11
N ASN A 38 -4.28 6.85 13.44
CA ASN A 38 -4.55 5.70 14.29
C ASN A 38 -5.92 5.07 14.02
N GLU A 39 -6.98 5.87 13.81
CA GLU A 39 -8.32 5.32 13.51
C GLU A 39 -8.35 4.60 12.14
N PHE A 40 -7.76 5.22 11.11
CA PHE A 40 -7.69 4.64 9.77
C PHE A 40 -6.78 3.41 9.74
N GLN A 41 -5.60 3.49 10.35
CA GLN A 41 -4.69 2.35 10.52
C GLN A 41 -5.43 1.19 11.17
N THR A 42 -6.15 1.44 12.28
CA THR A 42 -6.95 0.41 12.94
C THR A 42 -7.97 -0.23 12.02
N LYS A 43 -8.73 0.57 11.26
CA LYS A 43 -9.74 0.06 10.32
C LYS A 43 -9.12 -0.84 9.26
N TYR A 44 -8.05 -0.41 8.60
CA TYR A 44 -7.44 -1.15 7.50
C TYR A 44 -6.63 -2.35 7.97
N LEU A 45 -5.94 -2.26 9.10
CA LEU A 45 -5.27 -3.40 9.73
C LEU A 45 -6.28 -4.47 10.17
N LYS A 46 -7.45 -4.09 10.70
CA LYS A 46 -8.52 -5.06 10.99
C LYS A 46 -9.03 -5.77 9.73
N ARG A 47 -9.09 -5.08 8.59
CA ARG A 47 -9.46 -5.72 7.30
C ARG A 47 -8.36 -6.67 6.83
N LEU A 48 -7.11 -6.25 6.94
CA LEU A 48 -5.95 -7.08 6.64
C LEU A 48 -5.94 -8.36 7.50
N LYS A 49 -6.17 -8.24 8.81
CA LYS A 49 -6.27 -9.41 9.72
C LYS A 49 -7.40 -10.38 9.34
N ASN A 50 -8.50 -9.89 8.78
CA ASN A 50 -9.62 -10.73 8.35
C ASN A 50 -9.51 -11.16 6.87
N TYR A 51 -8.41 -10.85 6.21
CA TYR A 51 -8.25 -11.12 4.80
C TYR A 51 -8.20 -12.63 4.54
N ARG A 52 -8.96 -13.05 3.54
CA ARG A 52 -8.92 -14.40 2.98
C ARG A 52 -8.53 -14.28 1.51
N ALA A 53 -7.48 -15.01 1.13
CA ALA A 53 -6.99 -15.01 -0.24
C ALA A 53 -8.12 -15.36 -1.22
N PRO A 54 -8.38 -14.51 -2.22
CA PRO A 54 -9.27 -14.85 -3.32
C PRO A 54 -8.66 -15.96 -4.18
N ASN A 55 -9.49 -16.66 -4.94
CA ASN A 55 -8.97 -17.53 -6.00
C ASN A 55 -8.30 -16.71 -7.10
N ARG A 56 -7.56 -17.36 -8.01
CA ARG A 56 -6.81 -16.67 -9.07
C ARG A 56 -7.69 -15.75 -9.93
N LEU A 57 -8.88 -16.19 -10.33
CA LEU A 57 -9.78 -15.38 -11.15
C LEU A 57 -10.26 -14.14 -10.38
N GLN A 58 -10.69 -14.34 -9.12
CA GLN A 58 -11.10 -13.25 -8.25
C GLN A 58 -9.97 -12.25 -8.00
N TYR A 59 -8.73 -12.73 -7.86
CA TYR A 59 -7.54 -11.87 -7.75
C TYR A 59 -7.36 -10.99 -8.99
N GLU A 60 -7.40 -11.59 -10.19
CA GLU A 60 -7.24 -10.85 -11.44
C GLU A 60 -8.37 -9.83 -11.65
N VAL A 61 -9.61 -10.20 -11.39
CA VAL A 61 -10.77 -9.30 -11.46
C VAL A 61 -10.61 -8.13 -10.50
N LEU A 62 -10.33 -8.40 -9.23
CA LEU A 62 -10.15 -7.35 -8.22
C LEU A 62 -8.95 -6.46 -8.56
N SER A 63 -7.84 -7.04 -9.02
CA SER A 63 -6.63 -6.30 -9.41
C SER A 63 -6.90 -5.38 -10.61
N PHE A 64 -7.66 -5.87 -11.60
CA PHE A 64 -8.10 -5.07 -12.73
C PHE A 64 -8.99 -3.90 -12.28
N LEU A 65 -10.00 -4.15 -11.46
CA LEU A 65 -10.86 -3.11 -10.90
C LEU A 65 -10.06 -2.08 -10.10
N MET A 66 -9.12 -2.55 -9.29
CA MET A 66 -8.24 -1.70 -8.51
C MET A 66 -7.29 -0.84 -9.31
N LYS A 67 -6.99 -1.20 -10.56
CA LYS A 67 -6.18 -0.35 -11.45
C LYS A 67 -7.03 0.69 -12.16
N ASN A 68 -8.27 0.35 -12.49
CA ASN A 68 -9.13 1.16 -13.37
C ASN A 68 -10.18 2.02 -12.63
N LEU A 69 -10.40 1.79 -11.34
CA LEU A 69 -11.39 2.53 -10.55
C LEU A 69 -10.73 3.46 -9.52
N ASP A 70 -10.94 4.76 -9.67
CA ASP A 70 -10.54 5.72 -8.66
C ASP A 70 -11.59 5.80 -7.55
N THR A 71 -11.22 5.28 -6.37
CA THR A 71 -12.04 5.38 -5.16
C THR A 71 -11.40 6.36 -4.17
N SER A 72 -12.22 7.16 -3.50
CA SER A 72 -11.77 8.01 -2.38
C SER A 72 -11.12 7.19 -1.27
N GLU A 73 -11.50 5.91 -1.14
CA GLU A 73 -10.90 4.96 -0.22
C GLU A 73 -9.44 4.61 -0.60
N ARG A 74 -9.09 4.59 -1.88
CA ARG A 74 -7.71 4.33 -2.34
C ARG A 74 -6.72 5.34 -1.77
N VAL A 75 -7.12 6.61 -1.67
CA VAL A 75 -6.28 7.69 -1.09
C VAL A 75 -5.95 7.38 0.37
N LYS A 76 -6.96 7.03 1.16
CA LYS A 76 -6.80 6.67 2.58
C LYS A 76 -5.95 5.41 2.78
N ILE A 77 -6.16 4.39 1.95
CA ILE A 77 -5.35 3.16 1.98
C ILE A 77 -3.89 3.47 1.64
N LYS A 78 -3.65 4.39 0.70
CA LYS A 78 -2.30 4.84 0.33
C LYS A 78 -1.62 5.60 1.47
N GLU A 79 -2.35 6.44 2.20
CA GLU A 79 -1.84 7.14 3.38
C GLU A 79 -1.47 6.16 4.50
N VAL A 80 -2.32 5.17 4.77
CA VAL A 80 -2.02 4.11 5.76
C VAL A 80 -0.84 3.24 5.33
N PHE A 81 -0.77 2.87 4.06
CA PHE A 81 0.40 2.14 3.55
C PHE A 81 1.68 2.96 3.76
N ARG A 82 1.63 4.26 3.43
CA ARG A 82 2.75 5.17 3.63
C ARG A 82 3.13 5.33 5.09
N SER A 83 2.18 5.48 6.01
CA SER A 83 2.49 5.64 7.44
C SER A 83 3.18 4.41 8.02
N ILE A 84 2.82 3.20 7.55
CA ILE A 84 3.50 1.97 7.96
C ILE A 84 4.90 1.89 7.32
N THR A 85 5.02 2.14 6.01
CA THR A 85 6.31 2.08 5.30
C THR A 85 7.27 3.24 5.58
N ALA A 86 6.83 4.34 6.21
CA ALA A 86 7.69 5.48 6.52
C ALA A 86 8.83 5.11 7.48
N LYS A 87 8.65 4.04 8.25
CA LYS A 87 9.67 3.47 9.16
C LYS A 87 10.68 2.59 8.44
N SER A 88 10.37 2.12 7.23
CA SER A 88 11.19 1.17 6.46
C SER A 88 11.57 1.72 5.08
N SER A 89 12.33 0.96 4.29
CA SER A 89 12.98 1.41 3.04
C SER A 89 12.04 1.72 1.87
N GLY A 90 10.76 2.00 2.14
CA GLY A 90 9.70 2.29 1.15
C GLY A 90 8.94 1.06 0.66
N ASP A 91 9.36 -0.15 1.05
CA ASP A 91 8.65 -1.40 0.81
C ASP A 91 7.98 -1.86 2.11
N LEU A 92 6.73 -2.32 2.04
CA LEU A 92 6.05 -2.87 3.21
C LEU A 92 6.52 -4.31 3.46
N THR A 93 7.11 -4.56 4.63
CA THR A 93 7.52 -5.90 5.04
C THR A 93 6.54 -6.51 6.04
N PHE A 94 6.60 -7.83 6.24
CA PHE A 94 5.82 -8.50 7.28
C PHE A 94 6.20 -8.06 8.69
N GLN A 95 7.46 -7.65 8.89
CA GLN A 95 7.90 -7.08 10.17
C GLN A 95 7.24 -5.72 10.43
N ASP A 96 7.19 -4.85 9.41
CA ASP A 96 6.52 -3.54 9.54
C ASP A 96 5.03 -3.71 9.89
N LEU A 97 4.38 -4.73 9.32
CA LEU A 97 3.01 -5.07 9.68
C LEU A 97 2.87 -5.58 11.11
N GLU A 98 3.80 -6.40 11.58
CA GLU A 98 3.79 -6.90 12.96
C GLU A 98 3.88 -5.75 13.97
N GLU A 99 4.78 -4.81 13.73
CA GLU A 99 4.92 -3.60 14.53
C GLU A 99 3.64 -2.76 14.48
N ALA A 100 3.08 -2.54 13.28
CA ALA A 100 1.82 -1.80 13.13
C ALA A 100 0.62 -2.47 13.84
N PHE A 101 0.55 -3.80 13.85
CA PHE A 101 -0.47 -4.53 14.60
C PHE A 101 -0.29 -4.38 16.12
N GLY A 102 0.95 -4.39 16.60
CA GLY A 102 1.30 -4.19 18.00
C GLY A 102 0.97 -2.77 18.49
N GLU A 103 1.27 -1.75 17.69
CA GLU A 103 0.99 -0.34 18.02
C GLU A 103 -0.51 -0.06 18.18
N VAL A 104 -1.34 -0.72 17.35
CA VAL A 104 -2.79 -0.57 17.41
C VAL A 104 -3.44 -1.50 18.46
N GLY A 105 -2.69 -2.43 19.04
CA GLY A 105 -3.20 -3.37 20.05
C GLY A 105 -4.17 -4.41 19.46
N ILE A 106 -3.92 -4.90 18.25
CA ILE A 106 -4.74 -5.96 17.64
C ILE A 106 -4.21 -7.33 18.10
N ASP A 107 -4.83 -7.89 19.14
CA ASP A 107 -4.46 -9.19 19.71
C ASP A 107 -4.52 -10.33 18.67
N GLY A 108 -3.57 -11.26 18.71
CA GLY A 108 -3.52 -12.43 17.84
C GLY A 108 -3.23 -12.14 16.36
N ALA A 109 -2.85 -10.90 16.01
CA ALA A 109 -2.42 -10.58 14.66
C ALA A 109 -1.10 -11.27 14.29
N THR A 110 -0.17 -11.38 15.24
CA THR A 110 1.14 -12.02 15.06
C THR A 110 1.01 -13.50 14.66
N GLU A 111 0.05 -14.22 15.25
CA GLU A 111 -0.27 -15.59 14.89
C GLU A 111 -0.86 -15.70 13.46
N HIS A 112 -1.50 -14.64 12.99
CA HIS A 112 -2.12 -14.57 11.67
C HIS A 112 -1.16 -14.07 10.56
N ILE A 113 0.01 -13.53 10.92
CA ILE A 113 0.98 -13.02 9.94
C ILE A 113 1.47 -14.13 9.01
N GLU A 114 1.69 -15.34 9.51
CA GLU A 114 2.09 -16.48 8.68
C GLU A 114 0.99 -16.90 7.69
N GLU A 115 -0.28 -16.77 8.05
CA GLU A 115 -1.40 -16.98 7.14
C GLU A 115 -1.45 -15.87 6.08
N LEU A 116 -1.29 -14.61 6.50
CA LEU A 116 -1.26 -13.48 5.59
C LEU A 116 -0.09 -13.55 4.61
N LYS A 117 1.07 -14.02 5.08
CA LYS A 117 2.24 -14.24 4.24
C LYS A 117 1.96 -15.23 3.12
N LYS A 118 1.32 -16.36 3.43
CA LYS A 118 0.88 -17.33 2.40
C LYS A 118 -0.13 -16.75 1.41
N CYS A 119 -0.90 -15.75 1.82
CA CYS A 119 -1.97 -15.15 1.03
C CYS A 119 -1.54 -13.94 0.19
N LEU A 120 -0.47 -13.25 0.57
CA LEU A 120 -0.03 -11.98 -0.03
C LEU A 120 1.35 -12.08 -0.70
N ASP A 121 2.23 -12.96 -0.23
CA ASP A 121 3.59 -13.15 -0.74
C ASP A 121 3.62 -14.21 -1.86
N PHE A 122 2.92 -13.93 -2.97
CA PHE A 122 2.80 -14.86 -4.10
C PHE A 122 4.13 -15.16 -4.78
N ASP A 123 5.04 -14.17 -4.86
CA ASP A 123 6.37 -14.29 -5.46
C ASP A 123 7.49 -14.60 -4.46
N LYS A 124 7.16 -14.75 -3.16
CA LYS A 124 8.10 -15.15 -2.10
C LYS A 124 9.27 -14.19 -1.94
N ASP A 125 9.06 -12.91 -2.21
CA ASP A 125 10.07 -11.87 -2.01
C ASP A 125 10.05 -11.31 -0.58
N GLY A 126 9.08 -11.75 0.24
CA GLY A 126 8.92 -11.35 1.63
C GLY A 126 8.39 -9.93 1.79
N LYS A 127 7.89 -9.32 0.72
CA LYS A 127 7.36 -7.95 0.69
C LYS A 127 5.89 -7.97 0.33
N ILE A 128 5.20 -6.92 0.74
CA ILE A 128 3.80 -6.71 0.43
C ILE A 128 3.71 -5.54 -0.52
N LYS A 129 3.35 -5.83 -1.77
CA LYS A 129 3.19 -4.78 -2.77
C LYS A 129 1.99 -3.92 -2.42
N TYR A 130 2.03 -2.67 -2.86
CA TYR A 130 0.90 -1.76 -2.70
C TYR A 130 -0.41 -2.35 -3.26
N THR A 131 -0.34 -3.05 -4.40
CA THR A 131 -1.51 -3.72 -5.00
C THR A 131 -2.08 -4.81 -4.09
N ASP A 132 -1.23 -5.62 -3.46
CA ASP A 132 -1.67 -6.70 -2.57
C ASP A 132 -2.24 -6.15 -1.26
N PHE A 133 -1.63 -5.09 -0.71
CA PHE A 133 -2.19 -4.37 0.43
C PHE A 133 -3.54 -3.74 0.10
N LEU A 134 -3.66 -3.12 -1.07
CA LEU A 134 -4.92 -2.54 -1.54
C LEU A 134 -6.00 -3.63 -1.66
N LEU A 135 -5.69 -4.75 -2.32
CA LEU A 135 -6.56 -5.93 -2.46
C LEU A 135 -7.08 -6.45 -1.12
N ALA A 136 -6.22 -6.49 -0.13
CA ALA A 136 -6.56 -7.00 1.19
C ALA A 136 -7.37 -6.03 2.05
N THR A 137 -7.27 -4.73 1.80
CA THR A 137 -7.82 -3.69 2.67
C THR A 137 -9.02 -2.94 2.07
N ILE A 138 -9.30 -3.07 0.77
CA ILE A 138 -10.45 -2.42 0.15
C ILE A 138 -11.78 -2.93 0.69
N ASN A 139 -12.79 -2.07 0.69
CA ASN A 139 -14.15 -2.53 0.89
C ASN A 139 -14.64 -3.31 -0.34
N LYS A 140 -14.64 -4.65 -0.26
CA LYS A 140 -15.12 -5.52 -1.35
C LYS A 140 -16.56 -5.20 -1.78
N ASN A 141 -17.42 -4.74 -0.86
CA ASN A 141 -18.81 -4.39 -1.20
C ASN A 141 -18.91 -3.12 -2.06
N GLU A 142 -17.97 -2.18 -1.90
CA GLU A 142 -17.91 -0.98 -2.73
C GLU A 142 -17.18 -1.27 -4.05
N ALA A 143 -16.20 -2.18 -4.05
CA ALA A 143 -15.45 -2.55 -5.23
C ALA A 143 -16.24 -3.46 -6.19
N LEU A 144 -17.00 -4.42 -5.66
CA LEU A 144 -17.71 -5.46 -6.41
C LEU A 144 -19.19 -5.10 -6.65
N THR A 145 -19.44 -3.92 -7.20
CA THR A 145 -20.79 -3.57 -7.70
C THR A 145 -21.07 -4.28 -9.03
N ASP A 146 -22.35 -4.46 -9.38
CA ASP A 146 -22.72 -5.10 -10.65
C ASP A 146 -22.10 -4.39 -11.86
N ALA A 147 -22.08 -3.05 -11.86
CA ALA A 147 -21.45 -2.26 -12.91
C ALA A 147 -19.95 -2.53 -13.03
N ASN A 148 -19.24 -2.62 -11.89
CA ASN A 148 -17.81 -2.91 -11.87
C ASN A 148 -17.53 -4.34 -12.33
N ILE A 149 -18.29 -5.32 -11.83
CA ILE A 149 -18.14 -6.72 -12.25
C ILE A 149 -18.41 -6.86 -13.74
N GLN A 150 -19.45 -6.22 -14.26
CA GLN A 150 -19.74 -6.22 -15.70
C GLN A 150 -18.61 -5.57 -16.50
N PHE A 151 -18.04 -4.47 -16.02
CA PHE A 151 -16.88 -3.82 -16.66
C PHE A 151 -15.65 -4.74 -16.69
N ALA A 152 -15.32 -5.40 -15.58
CA ALA A 152 -14.23 -6.37 -15.55
C ALA A 152 -14.51 -7.58 -16.45
N PHE A 153 -15.75 -8.07 -16.49
CA PHE A 153 -16.12 -9.21 -17.32
C PHE A 153 -15.85 -8.94 -18.81
N HIS A 154 -16.27 -7.79 -19.34
CA HIS A 154 -16.00 -7.41 -20.73
C HIS A 154 -14.50 -7.31 -21.07
N HIS A 155 -13.65 -7.08 -20.08
CA HIS A 155 -12.20 -7.09 -20.28
C HIS A 155 -11.64 -8.51 -20.43
N PHE A 156 -12.17 -9.49 -19.68
CA PHE A 156 -11.69 -10.87 -19.72
C PHE A 156 -12.41 -11.74 -20.76
N ASP A 157 -13.62 -11.38 -21.18
CA ASP A 157 -14.44 -12.07 -22.18
C ASP A 157 -14.13 -11.55 -23.60
N THR A 158 -12.87 -11.74 -24.03
CA THR A 158 -12.39 -11.48 -25.41
C THR A 158 -11.74 -12.72 -25.98
#